data_AF-A0A3P7IG45-F1
#
_entry.id   AF-A0A3P7IG45-F1
#
_cell.length_a   1.000
_cell.length_b   1.000
_cell.length_c   1.000
_cell.angle_alpha   90.00
_cell.angle_beta   90.00
_cell.angle_gamma   90.00
#
_symmetry.space_group_name_H-M   'P 1'
#
loop_
_entity.id
_entity.type
_entity.pdbx_description
1 polymer ?
#
loop_
_entity_poly.entity_id
_entity_poly.type
_entity_poly.pdbx_seq_one_letter_code
_entity_poly.pdbx_strand_id
1 'polypeptide(L)'
;MLDQLTDRCGTMALCMALCRFYPAWMFWIQISAVVDIASHWLHLHATDLTRAETHKKSDNPILHLYYTNRMFLGFMCAGNEAFYQILYLRAFHPGPSVFGVYLLSYLAAIAFPIAFVKSVISLVHLVTASQTIVNYDTEQILSKRRPAKAD
;
A
#
# COMPACT_ATOMS: atom_id res chain seq x y z
N MET A 1 10.90 -5.21 -9.75
CA MET A 1 11.10 -3.84 -9.21
C MET A 1 10.55 -2.78 -10.16
N LEU A 2 10.94 -2.74 -11.44
CA LEU A 2 10.45 -1.73 -12.39
C LEU A 2 8.92 -1.72 -12.51
N ASP A 3 8.31 -2.89 -12.69
CA ASP A 3 6.85 -3.07 -12.80
C ASP A 3 6.07 -2.49 -11.60
N GLN A 4 6.52 -2.83 -10.39
CA GLN A 4 5.96 -2.30 -9.15
C GLN A 4 6.14 -0.78 -9.00
N LEU A 5 7.28 -0.23 -9.45
CA LEU A 5 7.50 1.21 -9.40
C LEU A 5 6.57 1.94 -10.36
N THR A 6 6.41 1.44 -11.59
CA THR A 6 5.53 2.03 -12.59
C THR A 6 4.06 2.01 -12.17
N ASP A 7 3.61 0.92 -11.54
CA ASP A 7 2.26 0.80 -10.98
C ASP A 7 1.96 1.87 -9.92
N ARG A 8 2.87 2.03 -8.95
CA ARG A 8 2.73 3.01 -7.85
C ARG A 8 2.76 4.45 -8.37
N CYS A 9 3.65 4.75 -9.31
CA CYS A 9 3.71 6.06 -9.96
C CYS A 9 2.41 6.36 -10.74
N GLY A 10 1.86 5.38 -11.45
CA GLY A 10 0.59 5.50 -12.16
C GLY A 10 -0.58 5.79 -11.23
N THR A 11 -0.70 5.02 -10.15
CA THR A 11 -1.73 5.25 -9.13
C THR A 11 -1.58 6.61 -8.46
N MET A 12 -0.35 7.05 -8.16
CA MET A 12 -0.11 8.38 -7.58
C MET A 12 -0.53 9.51 -8.51
N ALA A 13 -0.20 9.44 -9.80
CA ALA A 13 -0.62 10.44 -10.78
C ALA A 13 -2.16 10.54 -10.86
N LEU A 14 -2.86 9.40 -10.79
CA LEU A 14 -4.31 9.35 -10.74
C LEU A 14 -4.86 9.99 -9.44
N CYS A 15 -4.29 9.68 -8.29
CA CYS A 15 -4.66 10.29 -7.00
C CYS A 15 -4.47 11.82 -7.02
N MET A 16 -3.41 12.33 -7.65
CA MET A 16 -3.19 13.78 -7.82
C MET A 16 -4.30 14.43 -8.65
N ALA A 17 -4.72 13.80 -9.75
CA ALA A 17 -5.85 14.27 -10.55
C ALA A 17 -7.16 14.26 -9.73
N LEU A 18 -7.38 13.21 -8.93
CA LEU A 18 -8.56 13.11 -8.07
C LEU A 18 -8.59 14.19 -6.98
N CYS A 19 -7.44 14.57 -6.42
CA CYS A 19 -7.36 15.70 -5.47
C CYS A 19 -7.87 17.01 -6.09
N ARG A 20 -7.69 17.21 -7.41
CA ARG A 20 -8.21 18.37 -8.13
C ARG A 20 -9.72 18.31 -8.33
N PHE A 21 -10.29 17.12 -8.56
CA PHE A 21 -11.73 16.95 -8.78
C PHE A 21 -12.54 16.90 -7.49
N TYR A 22 -11.97 16.35 -6.41
CA TYR A 22 -12.63 16.15 -5.12
C TYR A 22 -11.84 16.83 -3.98
N PRO A 23 -11.77 18.18 -3.94
CA PRO A 23 -10.94 18.90 -2.99
C PRO A 23 -11.33 18.63 -1.53
N ALA A 24 -12.61 18.37 -1.23
CA ALA A 24 -13.08 18.01 0.11
C ALA A 24 -12.47 16.69 0.64
N TRP A 25 -12.05 15.80 -0.26
CA TRP A 25 -11.47 14.48 0.07
C TRP A 25 -9.95 14.44 -0.14
N MET A 26 -9.34 15.56 -0.51
CA MET A 26 -7.92 15.67 -0.86
C MET A 26 -7.01 15.10 0.23
N PHE A 27 -7.25 15.47 1.49
CA PHE A 27 -6.43 15.00 2.61
C PHE A 27 -6.38 13.47 2.69
N TRP A 28 -7.54 12.81 2.57
CA TRP A 28 -7.62 11.34 2.66
C TRP A 28 -6.96 10.65 1.47
N ILE A 29 -7.14 11.19 0.26
CA ILE A 29 -6.52 10.66 -0.96
C ILE A 29 -5.00 10.80 -0.88
N GLN A 30 -4.49 11.94 -0.39
CA GLN A 30 -3.07 12.16 -0.17
C GLN A 30 -2.48 11.20 0.87
N ILE A 31 -3.15 11.02 2.00
CA ILE A 31 -2.69 10.08 3.03
C ILE A 31 -2.65 8.65 2.49
N SER A 32 -3.68 8.21 1.76
CA SER A 32 -3.68 6.87 1.16
C SER A 32 -2.51 6.69 0.19
N ALA A 33 -2.24 7.67 -0.68
CA ALA A 33 -1.12 7.63 -1.62
C ALA A 33 0.25 7.62 -0.91
N VAL A 34 0.43 8.45 0.11
CA VAL A 34 1.69 8.53 0.89
C VAL A 34 1.94 7.23 1.64
N VAL A 35 0.92 6.67 2.29
CA VAL A 35 1.05 5.40 3.02
C VAL A 35 1.40 4.26 2.08
N ASP A 36 0.76 4.17 0.91
CA ASP A 36 1.05 3.10 -0.06
C ASP A 36 2.48 3.20 -0.60
N ILE A 37 2.96 4.40 -0.91
CA ILE A 37 4.35 4.60 -1.36
C ILE A 37 5.34 4.26 -0.24
N ALA A 38 5.15 4.86 0.95
CA ALA A 38 6.05 4.67 2.07
C ALA A 38 6.15 3.20 2.51
N SER A 39 5.02 2.48 2.56
CA SER A 39 4.99 1.08 2.97
C SER A 39 5.80 0.21 2.03
N HIS A 40 5.67 0.41 0.73
CA HIS A 40 6.39 -0.35 -0.27
C HIS A 40 7.89 -0.04 -0.27
N TRP A 41 8.28 1.24 -0.18
CA TRP A 41 9.71 1.60 -0.13
C TRP A 41 10.39 1.07 1.13
N LEU A 42 9.75 1.18 2.30
CA LEU A 42 10.32 0.64 3.54
C LEU A 42 10.39 -0.88 3.50
N HIS A 43 9.39 -1.55 2.96
CA HIS A 43 9.44 -3.01 2.82
C HIS A 43 10.55 -3.47 1.86
N LEU A 44 10.70 -2.77 0.73
CA LEU A 44 11.77 -3.00 -0.23
C LEU A 44 13.15 -2.82 0.43
N HIS A 45 13.33 -1.71 1.15
CA HIS A 45 14.58 -1.39 1.84
C HIS A 45 14.88 -2.39 2.96
N ALA A 46 13.88 -2.80 3.74
CA ALA A 46 14.03 -3.82 4.78
C ALA A 46 14.50 -5.17 4.19
N THR A 47 13.94 -5.55 3.03
CA THR A 47 14.31 -6.78 2.33
C THR A 47 15.75 -6.72 1.82
N ASP A 48 16.16 -5.58 1.28
CA ASP A 48 17.52 -5.36 0.78
C ASP A 48 18.58 -5.37 1.90
N LEU A 49 18.30 -4.67 3.02
CA LEU A 49 19.18 -4.62 4.19
C LEU A 49 19.38 -6.00 4.83
N THR A 50 18.28 -6.74 5.02
CA THR A 50 18.33 -8.02 5.72
C THR A 50 18.94 -9.13 4.86
N ARG A 51 19.06 -8.95 3.52
CA ARG A 51 19.42 -9.98 2.54
C ARG A 51 18.69 -11.32 2.78
N ALA A 52 17.57 -11.28 3.49
CA ALA A 52 16.98 -12.46 4.06
C ALA A 52 16.23 -13.17 2.93
N GLU A 53 16.84 -14.24 2.43
CA GLU A 53 16.13 -15.29 1.73
C GLU A 53 15.10 -15.89 2.69
N THR A 54 13.90 -15.32 2.70
CA THR A 54 12.64 -15.98 3.04
C THR A 54 12.44 -16.44 4.51
N HIS A 55 13.43 -16.37 5.40
CA HIS A 55 13.41 -17.13 6.67
C HIS A 55 12.98 -16.39 7.95
N LYS A 56 12.74 -15.07 7.92
CA LYS A 56 12.01 -14.35 8.98
C LYS A 56 10.67 -13.89 8.42
N LYS A 57 9.81 -14.87 8.10
CA LYS A 57 8.41 -14.65 7.70
C LYS A 57 7.75 -13.82 8.81
N SER A 58 7.24 -12.66 8.45
CA SER A 58 6.51 -11.76 9.34
C SER A 58 5.53 -12.53 10.23
N ASP A 59 5.60 -12.32 11.55
CA ASP A 59 4.77 -12.98 12.57
C ASP A 59 3.27 -12.58 12.51
N ASN A 60 2.91 -11.72 11.55
CA ASN A 60 1.54 -11.24 11.36
C ASN A 60 0.74 -12.19 10.44
N PRO A 61 -0.31 -12.86 10.94
CA PRO A 61 -1.12 -13.81 10.16
C PRO A 61 -1.85 -13.14 8.98
N ILE A 62 -2.16 -11.85 9.10
CA ILE A 62 -2.78 -11.04 8.03
C ILE A 62 -1.78 -10.84 6.87
N LEU A 63 -0.52 -10.55 7.18
CA LEU A 63 0.54 -10.45 6.16
C LEU A 63 0.80 -11.81 5.52
N HIS A 64 0.79 -12.87 6.32
CA HIS A 64 0.98 -14.23 5.80
C HIS A 64 -0.10 -14.62 4.80
N LEU A 65 -1.38 -14.34 5.09
CA LEU A 65 -2.48 -14.59 4.14
C LEU A 65 -2.36 -13.72 2.88
N TYR A 66 -2.02 -12.43 3.05
CA TYR A 66 -1.82 -11.48 1.96
C TYR A 66 -0.73 -11.92 0.98
N TYR A 67 0.35 -12.50 1.48
CA TYR A 67 1.47 -13.00 0.67
C TYR A 67 1.33 -14.45 0.21
N THR A 68 0.56 -15.28 0.91
CA THR A 68 0.37 -16.70 0.58
C THR A 68 -0.59 -16.88 -0.59
N ASN A 69 -1.60 -16.02 -0.73
CA ASN A 69 -2.60 -16.13 -1.79
C ASN A 69 -2.44 -15.04 -2.86
N ARG A 70 -1.79 -15.40 -3.98
CA ARG A 70 -1.60 -14.49 -5.13
C ARG A 70 -2.91 -13.96 -5.71
N MET A 71 -4.00 -14.74 -5.67
CA MET A 71 -5.31 -14.30 -6.15
C MET A 71 -5.90 -13.21 -5.25
N PHE A 72 -5.71 -13.33 -3.94
CA PHE A 72 -6.15 -12.32 -2.97
C PHE A 72 -5.37 -11.02 -3.14
N LEU A 73 -4.04 -11.10 -3.31
CA LEU A 73 -3.18 -9.96 -3.58
C LEU A 73 -3.61 -9.23 -4.87
N GLY A 74 -3.80 -9.98 -5.96
CA GLY A 74 -4.25 -9.42 -7.24
C GLY A 74 -5.62 -8.77 -7.14
N PHE A 75 -6.58 -9.40 -6.47
CA PHE A 75 -7.92 -8.85 -6.25
C PHE A 75 -7.89 -7.54 -5.47
N MET A 76 -7.10 -7.48 -4.39
CA MET A 76 -6.98 -6.29 -3.55
C MET A 76 -6.33 -5.12 -4.30
N CYS A 77 -5.31 -5.39 -5.12
CA CYS A 77 -4.65 -4.36 -5.92
C CYS A 77 -5.57 -3.87 -7.05
N ALA A 78 -6.16 -4.79 -7.82
CA ALA A 78 -7.10 -4.48 -8.88
C ALA A 78 -8.33 -3.72 -8.37
N GLY A 79 -8.88 -4.11 -7.22
CA GLY A 79 -10.01 -3.41 -6.61
C GLY A 79 -9.67 -2.00 -6.14
N ASN A 80 -8.45 -1.79 -5.61
CA ASN A 80 -7.97 -0.47 -5.24
C ASN A 80 -7.76 0.44 -6.46
N GLU A 81 -7.13 -0.06 -7.52
CA GLU A 81 -6.98 0.68 -8.78
C GLU A 81 -8.35 0.99 -9.41
N ALA A 82 -9.25 0.00 -9.45
CA ALA A 82 -10.60 0.18 -9.96
C ALA A 82 -11.36 1.27 -9.21
N PHE A 83 -11.23 1.35 -7.88
CA PHE A 83 -11.84 2.41 -7.09
C PHE A 83 -11.41 3.81 -7.56
N TYR A 84 -10.10 4.05 -7.70
CA TYR A 84 -9.58 5.34 -8.15
C TYR A 84 -9.95 5.64 -9.60
N GLN A 85 -9.94 4.63 -10.48
CA GLN A 85 -10.36 4.78 -11.88
C GLN A 85 -11.86 5.10 -11.99
N ILE A 86 -12.72 4.45 -11.21
CA ILE A 86 -14.17 4.72 -11.17
C ILE A 86 -14.42 6.15 -10.70
N LEU A 87 -13.73 6.61 -9.65
CA LEU A 87 -13.85 7.99 -9.17
C LEU A 87 -13.42 9.01 -10.22
N TYR A 88 -12.39 8.69 -11.00
CA TYR A 88 -11.91 9.53 -12.08
C TYR A 88 -12.94 9.60 -13.21
N LEU A 89 -13.45 8.46 -13.68
CA LEU A 89 -14.50 8.42 -14.72
C LEU A 89 -15.76 9.15 -14.28
N ARG A 90 -16.16 8.99 -13.01
CA ARG A 90 -17.32 9.67 -12.42
C ARG A 90 -17.20 11.20 -12.49
N ALA A 91 -15.99 11.76 -12.43
CA ALA A 91 -15.79 13.20 -12.50
C ALA A 91 -16.17 13.80 -13.87
N PHE A 92 -16.11 12.99 -14.94
CA PHE A 92 -16.45 13.42 -16.30
C PHE A 92 -17.82 12.92 -16.74
N HIS A 93 -18.10 11.63 -16.55
CA HIS A 93 -19.30 10.97 -17.03
C HIS A 93 -19.89 10.12 -15.91
N PRO A 94 -20.75 10.66 -15.04
CA PRO A 94 -21.28 9.93 -13.89
C PRO A 94 -22.23 8.77 -14.28
N GLY A 95 -22.69 8.70 -15.53
CA GLY A 95 -23.55 7.62 -16.05
C GLY A 95 -25.04 7.86 -15.78
N PRO A 96 -25.92 6.92 -16.18
CA PRO A 96 -27.36 7.06 -15.97
C PRO A 96 -27.69 7.08 -14.47
N SER A 97 -28.64 7.93 -14.09
CA SER A 97 -29.17 7.98 -12.74
C SER A 97 -30.14 6.83 -12.51
N VAL A 98 -29.85 5.96 -11.56
CA VAL A 98 -30.73 4.88 -11.12
C VAL A 98 -31.10 5.19 -9.67
N PHE A 99 -32.40 5.31 -9.36
CA PHE A 99 -32.90 5.73 -8.03
C PHE A 99 -32.30 7.05 -7.50
N GLY A 100 -32.08 8.04 -8.36
CA GLY A 100 -31.58 9.36 -7.96
C GLY A 100 -30.08 9.42 -7.67
N VAL A 101 -29.35 8.31 -7.82
CA VAL A 101 -27.90 8.25 -7.67
C VAL A 101 -27.27 7.76 -8.97
N TYR A 102 -26.10 8.30 -9.30
CA TYR A 102 -25.36 7.92 -10.49
C TYR A 102 -24.76 6.51 -10.36
N LEU A 103 -24.89 5.69 -11.41
CA LEU A 103 -24.39 4.30 -11.46
C LEU A 103 -22.93 4.16 -10.96
N LEU A 104 -22.04 5.05 -11.40
CA LEU A 104 -20.63 5.01 -10.99
C LEU A 104 -20.43 5.31 -9.50
N SER A 105 -21.35 6.01 -8.84
CA SER A 105 -21.28 6.22 -7.40
C SER A 105 -21.56 4.92 -6.63
N TYR A 106 -22.46 4.07 -7.14
CA TYR A 106 -22.68 2.73 -6.56
C TYR A 106 -21.46 1.83 -6.75
N LEU A 107 -20.86 1.82 -7.94
CA LEU A 107 -19.65 1.04 -8.19
C LEU A 107 -18.48 1.52 -7.33
N ALA A 108 -18.32 2.83 -7.16
CA ALA A 108 -17.32 3.40 -6.25
C ALA A 108 -17.58 2.96 -4.80
N ALA A 109 -18.84 2.96 -4.35
CA ALA A 109 -19.21 2.53 -3.00
C ALA A 109 -18.93 1.03 -2.76
N ILE A 110 -19.09 0.17 -3.78
CA ILE A 110 -18.76 -1.25 -3.70
C ILE A 110 -17.23 -1.48 -3.68
N ALA A 111 -16.48 -0.68 -4.45
CA ALA A 111 -15.02 -0.78 -4.51
C ALA A 111 -14.32 -0.13 -3.29
N PHE A 112 -14.98 0.81 -2.62
CA PHE A 112 -14.43 1.54 -1.48
C PHE A 112 -13.97 0.64 -0.31
N PRO A 113 -14.74 -0.35 0.16
CA PRO A 113 -14.27 -1.29 1.19
C PRO A 113 -12.96 -2.00 0.82
N ILE A 114 -12.80 -2.35 -0.46
CA ILE A 114 -11.58 -3.03 -0.95
C ILE A 114 -10.39 -2.07 -0.86
N ALA A 115 -10.55 -0.83 -1.36
CA ALA A 115 -9.52 0.20 -1.29
C ALA A 115 -9.16 0.58 0.17
N PHE A 116 -10.16 0.61 1.06
CA PHE A 116 -9.97 0.88 2.47
C PHE A 116 -9.18 -0.24 3.15
N VAL A 117 -9.58 -1.50 2.98
CA VAL A 117 -8.87 -2.65 3.54
C VAL A 117 -7.44 -2.72 2.97
N LYS A 118 -7.24 -2.44 1.68
CA LYS A 118 -5.91 -2.34 1.07
C LYS A 118 -5.05 -1.27 1.73
N SER A 119 -5.62 -0.09 2.00
CA SER A 119 -4.92 1.01 2.67
C SER A 119 -4.52 0.64 4.11
N VAL A 120 -5.40 -0.05 4.85
CA VAL A 120 -5.09 -0.55 6.20
C VAL A 120 -3.97 -1.60 6.15
N ILE A 121 -4.00 -2.52 5.20
CA ILE A 121 -2.93 -3.51 5.02
C ILE A 121 -1.60 -2.81 4.72
N SER A 122 -1.58 -1.80 3.83
CA SER A 122 -0.38 -0.99 3.56
C SER A 122 0.15 -0.33 4.85
N LEU A 123 -0.71 0.14 5.74
CA LEU A 123 -0.29 0.69 7.03
C LEU A 123 0.34 -0.35 7.96
N VAL A 124 -0.26 -1.54 8.08
CA VAL A 124 0.31 -2.64 8.86
C VAL A 124 1.68 -3.04 8.30
N HIS A 125 1.79 -3.04 6.98
CA HIS A 125 3.02 -3.34 6.27
C HIS A 125 4.11 -2.31 6.53
N LEU A 126 3.76 -1.02 6.55
CA LEU A 126 4.64 0.09 6.93
C LEU A 126 5.22 -0.10 8.34
N VAL A 127 4.37 -0.40 9.31
CA VAL A 127 4.78 -0.60 10.72
C VAL A 127 5.70 -1.81 10.84
N THR A 128 5.32 -2.94 10.22
CA THR A 128 6.11 -4.18 10.27
C THR A 128 7.48 -4.02 9.61
N ALA A 129 7.55 -3.31 8.47
CA ALA A 129 8.81 -3.02 7.78
C ALA A 129 9.71 -2.10 8.62
N SER A 130 9.12 -1.07 9.25
CA SER A 130 9.86 -0.14 10.11
C SER A 130 10.48 -0.86 11.30
N GLN A 131 9.73 -1.75 11.96
CA GLN A 131 10.24 -2.58 13.07
C GLN A 131 11.39 -3.49 12.62
N THR A 132 11.28 -4.08 11.43
CA THR A 132 12.35 -4.92 10.86
C THR A 132 13.65 -4.12 10.68
N ILE A 133 13.56 -2.89 10.16
CA ILE A 133 14.74 -2.02 9.94
C ILE A 133 15.37 -1.61 11.27
N VAL A 134 14.57 -1.20 12.27
CA VAL A 134 15.07 -0.80 13.59
C VAL A 134 15.78 -1.95 14.29
N ASN A 135 15.21 -3.17 14.21
CA ASN A 135 15.84 -4.36 14.79
C ASN A 135 17.17 -4.66 14.11
N TYR A 136 17.22 -4.58 12.78
CA TYR A 136 18.45 -4.78 12.01
C TYR A 136 19.54 -3.76 12.37
N ASP A 137 19.19 -2.48 12.46
CA ASP A 137 20.14 -1.42 12.83
C ASP A 137 20.65 -1.61 14.27
N THR A 138 19.76 -1.97 15.20
CA THR A 138 20.14 -2.28 16.58
C THR A 138 21.11 -3.46 16.67
N GLU A 139 20.87 -4.54 15.93
CA GLU A 139 21.77 -5.70 15.84
C GLU A 139 23.14 -5.30 15.26
N GLN A 140 23.17 -4.45 14.23
CA GLN A 140 24.43 -3.92 13.69
C GLN A 140 25.21 -3.09 14.71
N ILE A 141 24.54 -2.20 15.45
CA ILE A 141 25.20 -1.37 16.48
C ILE A 141 25.76 -2.24 17.60
N LEU A 142 25.01 -3.24 18.06
CA LEU A 142 25.45 -4.16 19.11
C LEU A 142 26.63 -5.02 18.64
N SER A 143 26.62 -5.51 17.40
CA SER A 143 27.75 -6.28 16.86
C SER A 143 29.04 -5.47 16.79
N LYS A 144 28.97 -4.17 16.44
CA LYS A 144 30.12 -3.26 16.42
C LYS A 144 30.63 -2.90 17.82
N ARG A 145 29.75 -2.88 18.83
CA ARG A 145 30.09 -2.57 20.23
C ARG A 145 30.65 -3.77 20.99
N ARG A 146 30.51 -4.98 20.46
CA ARG A 146 31.01 -6.19 21.10
C ARG A 146 32.56 -6.14 21.06
N PRO A 147 33.26 -6.04 22.21
CA PRO A 147 34.71 -6.00 22.21
C PRO A 147 35.23 -7.26 21.52
N ALA A 148 36.25 -7.11 20.68
CA ALA A 148 37.00 -8.26 20.17
C ALA A 148 37.33 -9.13 21.39
N LYS A 149 36.88 -10.39 21.39
CA LYS A 149 37.30 -11.33 22.41
C LYS A 149 38.84 -11.27 22.42
N ALA A 150 39.40 -10.85 23.56
CA ALA A 150 40.82 -10.96 23.80
C ALA A 150 41.08 -12.46 23.93
N ASP A 151 41.57 -13.05 22.83
CA ASP A 151 42.21 -14.36 22.81
C ASP A 151 43.70 -14.19 23.15
#